data_AF-A0A9W4SAE8-F1
#
_entry.id   AF-A0A9W4SAE8-F1
#
_cell.length_a   1.000
_cell.length_b   1.000
_cell.length_c   1.000
_cell.angle_alpha   90.00
_cell.angle_beta   90.00
_cell.angle_gamma   90.00
#
_symmetry.space_group_name_H-M   'P 1'
#
loop_
_entity.id
_entity.type
_entity.pdbx_description
1 polymer ?
#
loop_
_entity_poly.entity_id
_entity_poly.type
_entity_poly.pdbx_seq_one_letter_code
_entity_poly.pdbx_strand_id
1 'polypeptide(L)'
;PWEVSARVHAVQDLYNGAGACSMFRMFQGWLSMSDAGPREGTLLVNPLVKHTTAYLLLRPFFQPLREDVSGAEFLREENWVFTAGEGMSSELHGATAGHCQELNGKLHPHLELERTMVHMPKIKPGDFVAWHADQIHAVDMVHEGKGDSSVLYIPVCPLTDQNVWYLKRQREAFLEGLPGPDFPGGKGERDHVGRPGEDAIVAPEARRAMGLEALQVAGEGEGERALLKRANEYMGF
;
A
#
# COMPACT_ATOMS: atom_id res chain seq x y z
N PRO A 1 11.67 -5.39 -8.91
CA PRO A 1 10.66 -4.72 -8.04
C PRO A 1 11.30 -3.78 -7.01
N TRP A 2 12.49 -4.10 -6.50
CA TRP A 2 13.14 -3.40 -5.38
C TRP A 2 13.92 -2.12 -5.72
N GLU A 3 14.06 -1.78 -7.00
CA GLU A 3 14.64 -0.49 -7.42
C GLU A 3 13.59 0.60 -7.16
N VAL A 4 13.98 1.70 -6.51
CA VAL A 4 13.05 2.70 -5.98
C VAL A 4 13.19 4.09 -6.61
N SER A 5 14.20 4.33 -7.45
CA SER A 5 14.49 5.68 -8.00
C SER A 5 13.29 6.26 -8.74
N ALA A 6 12.58 5.44 -9.53
CA ALA A 6 11.36 5.87 -10.19
C ALA A 6 10.15 6.03 -9.25
N ARG A 7 10.14 5.32 -8.11
CA ARG A 7 9.03 5.36 -7.13
C ARG A 7 9.05 6.59 -6.25
N VAL A 8 10.24 7.10 -5.92
CA VAL A 8 10.43 8.27 -5.04
C VAL A 8 9.72 9.52 -5.59
N HIS A 9 9.56 9.62 -6.90
CA HIS A 9 8.92 10.75 -7.58
C HIS A 9 7.49 10.46 -8.05
N ALA A 10 6.97 9.26 -7.80
CA ALA A 10 5.66 8.85 -8.30
C ALA A 10 4.54 9.45 -7.45
N VAL A 11 3.68 10.26 -8.09
CA VAL A 11 2.47 10.81 -7.46
C VAL A 11 1.43 9.70 -7.33
N GLN A 12 1.19 9.25 -6.11
CA GLN A 12 0.31 8.11 -5.81
C GLN A 12 -1.18 8.46 -5.91
N ASP A 13 -1.52 9.75 -5.79
CA ASP A 13 -2.90 10.22 -5.86
C ASP A 13 -3.00 11.49 -6.73
N LEU A 14 -3.51 11.31 -7.94
CA LEU A 14 -3.78 12.41 -8.88
C LEU A 14 -5.23 12.91 -8.83
N TYR A 15 -6.12 12.19 -8.13
CA TYR A 15 -7.57 12.40 -8.24
C TYR A 15 -8.24 12.66 -6.88
N ASN A 16 -7.46 12.77 -5.80
CA ASN A 16 -7.98 12.87 -4.44
C ASN A 16 -8.96 11.73 -4.13
N GLY A 17 -8.54 10.51 -4.49
CA GLY A 17 -9.37 9.32 -4.46
C GLY A 17 -9.73 8.89 -3.03
N ALA A 18 -10.94 8.35 -2.84
CA ALA A 18 -11.33 7.79 -1.56
C ALA A 18 -10.47 6.55 -1.24
N GLY A 19 -9.71 6.60 -0.15
CA GLY A 19 -8.76 5.54 0.21
C GLY A 19 -7.42 5.58 -0.53
N ALA A 20 -7.16 6.65 -1.30
CA ALA A 20 -5.83 6.89 -1.84
C ALA A 20 -4.83 7.19 -0.71
N CYS A 21 -3.55 6.93 -0.96
CA CYS A 21 -2.47 7.18 -0.01
C CYS A 21 -1.49 8.17 -0.62
N SER A 22 -1.31 9.32 0.00
CA SER A 22 -0.39 10.36 -0.45
C SER A 22 1.05 10.13 0.01
N MET A 23 1.32 9.08 0.79
CA MET A 23 2.69 8.62 1.10
C MET A 23 3.18 7.56 0.12
N PHE A 24 4.48 7.59 -0.17
CA PHE A 24 5.19 6.44 -0.69
C PHE A 24 5.46 5.42 0.42
N ARG A 25 4.84 4.25 0.29
CA ARG A 25 5.06 3.08 1.15
C ARG A 25 5.93 2.07 0.39
N MET A 26 7.07 1.66 0.94
CA MET A 26 7.84 0.54 0.37
C MET A 26 7.15 -0.78 0.65
N PHE A 27 6.67 -0.93 1.88
CA PHE A 27 5.88 -2.07 2.32
C PHE A 27 4.62 -1.56 3.00
N GLN A 28 3.52 -2.23 2.70
CA GLN A 28 2.39 -2.21 3.60
C GLN A 28 2.64 -3.21 4.72
N GLY A 29 1.99 -3.04 5.86
CA GLY A 29 2.18 -3.93 6.98
C GLY A 29 1.23 -3.68 8.12
N TRP A 30 1.15 -4.66 9.00
CA TRP A 30 0.39 -4.57 10.24
C TRP A 30 1.02 -5.42 11.34
N LEU A 31 0.79 -5.00 12.58
CA LEU A 31 1.11 -5.73 13.81
C LEU A 31 -0.13 -6.50 14.27
N SER A 32 0.03 -7.80 14.51
CA SER A 32 -1.07 -8.63 15.00
C SER A 32 -1.40 -8.31 16.46
N MET A 33 -2.70 -8.22 16.76
CA MET A 33 -3.23 -8.02 18.12
C MET A 33 -4.02 -9.24 18.62
N SER A 34 -4.25 -10.24 17.76
CA SER A 34 -4.94 -11.48 18.10
C SER A 34 -4.28 -12.70 17.44
N ASP A 35 -4.66 -13.89 17.87
CA ASP A 35 -4.35 -15.11 17.14
C ASP A 35 -5.27 -15.22 15.93
N ALA A 36 -4.70 -15.52 14.77
CA ALA A 36 -5.47 -15.82 13.57
C ALA A 36 -4.65 -16.68 12.59
N GLY A 37 -5.30 -17.32 11.63
CA GLY A 37 -4.66 -18.13 10.61
C GLY A 37 -5.44 -18.19 9.30
N PRO A 38 -5.10 -19.16 8.43
CA PRO A 38 -5.86 -19.40 7.20
C PRO A 38 -7.34 -19.63 7.49
N ARG A 39 -8.25 -18.97 6.75
CA ARG A 39 -9.72 -19.03 6.92
C ARG A 39 -10.26 -18.40 8.20
N GLU A 40 -9.42 -17.68 8.95
CA GLU A 40 -9.82 -16.95 10.15
C GLU A 40 -9.80 -15.43 9.91
N GLY A 41 -10.28 -14.97 8.74
CA GLY A 41 -10.42 -13.54 8.46
C GLY A 41 -9.08 -12.79 8.36
N THR A 42 -8.04 -13.42 7.83
CA THR A 42 -6.68 -12.85 7.73
C THR A 42 -6.32 -12.43 6.29
N LEU A 43 -5.06 -12.07 6.06
CA LEU A 43 -4.54 -11.63 4.77
C LEU A 43 -4.23 -12.83 3.85
N LEU A 44 -4.59 -12.71 2.57
CA LEU A 44 -4.04 -13.50 1.48
C LEU A 44 -3.12 -12.61 0.64
N VAL A 45 -2.05 -13.20 0.09
CA VAL A 45 -1.14 -12.52 -0.84
C VAL A 45 -0.87 -13.38 -2.07
N ASN A 46 -0.57 -12.75 -3.21
CA ASN A 46 0.05 -13.45 -4.33
C ASN A 46 1.59 -13.34 -4.18
N PRO A 47 2.34 -14.44 -4.09
CA PRO A 47 3.79 -14.38 -3.87
C PRO A 47 4.59 -14.04 -5.14
N LEU A 48 3.97 -13.95 -6.31
CA LEU A 48 4.64 -13.83 -7.60
C LEU A 48 4.84 -12.37 -8.05
N VAL A 49 5.21 -11.47 -7.13
CA VAL A 49 5.28 -10.00 -7.31
C VAL A 49 5.83 -9.58 -8.68
N LYS A 50 6.99 -10.12 -9.10
CA LYS A 50 7.59 -9.77 -10.40
C LYS A 50 6.67 -10.09 -11.58
N HIS A 51 6.07 -11.27 -11.60
CA HIS A 51 5.24 -11.74 -12.71
C HIS A 51 3.89 -11.02 -12.71
N THR A 52 3.28 -10.84 -11.53
CA THR A 52 1.99 -10.16 -11.42
C THR A 52 2.09 -8.68 -11.76
N THR A 53 3.16 -7.98 -11.35
CA THR A 53 3.39 -6.59 -11.73
C THR A 53 3.62 -6.46 -13.24
N ALA A 54 4.44 -7.32 -13.84
CA ALA A 54 4.66 -7.30 -15.29
C ALA A 54 3.37 -7.58 -16.06
N TYR A 55 2.60 -8.59 -15.62
CA TYR A 55 1.30 -8.92 -16.21
C TYR A 55 0.34 -7.74 -16.14
N LEU A 56 0.19 -7.11 -14.97
CA LEU A 56 -0.71 -5.98 -14.78
C LEU A 56 -0.35 -4.79 -15.67
N LEU A 57 0.93 -4.42 -15.70
CA LEU A 57 1.40 -3.29 -16.52
C LEU A 57 1.25 -3.55 -18.02
N LEU A 58 1.34 -4.80 -18.45
CA LEU A 58 1.20 -5.17 -19.86
C LEU A 58 -0.24 -5.47 -20.27
N ARG A 59 -1.12 -5.82 -19.32
CA ARG A 59 -2.50 -6.26 -19.58
C ARG A 59 -3.30 -5.36 -20.53
N PRO A 60 -3.21 -4.01 -20.46
CA PRO A 60 -3.94 -3.13 -21.38
C PRO A 60 -3.54 -3.27 -22.86
N PHE A 61 -2.36 -3.80 -23.14
CA PHE A 61 -1.83 -3.95 -24.50
C PHE A 61 -2.11 -5.32 -25.12
N PHE A 62 -2.92 -6.16 -24.49
CA PHE A 62 -3.28 -7.47 -25.01
C PHE A 62 -4.79 -7.66 -25.04
N GLN A 63 -5.31 -8.19 -26.14
CA GLN A 63 -6.74 -8.50 -26.30
C GLN A 63 -6.92 -9.95 -26.75
N PRO A 64 -8.01 -10.61 -26.32
CA PRO A 64 -8.34 -11.93 -26.80
C PRO A 64 -8.83 -11.86 -28.26
N LEU A 65 -8.44 -12.81 -29.08
CA LEU A 65 -8.94 -13.00 -30.45
C LEU A 65 -10.29 -13.71 -30.47
N ARG A 66 -10.50 -14.63 -29.51
CA ARG A 66 -11.75 -15.37 -29.31
C ARG A 66 -12.22 -15.23 -27.86
N GLU A 67 -13.43 -14.72 -27.70
CA GLU A 67 -14.10 -14.57 -26.39
C GLU A 67 -15.11 -15.69 -26.11
N ASP A 68 -15.43 -16.52 -27.10
CA ASP A 68 -16.36 -17.64 -27.02
C ASP A 68 -15.75 -18.92 -26.40
N VAL A 69 -14.43 -18.93 -26.20
CA VAL A 69 -13.69 -20.04 -25.58
C VAL A 69 -13.41 -19.77 -24.10
N SER A 70 -13.14 -20.82 -23.31
CA SER A 70 -12.93 -20.70 -21.86
C SER A 70 -11.78 -21.57 -21.35
N GLY A 71 -11.40 -21.37 -20.08
CA GLY A 71 -10.37 -22.16 -19.40
C GLY A 71 -9.03 -22.12 -20.12
N ALA A 72 -8.36 -23.28 -20.21
CA ALA A 72 -7.03 -23.38 -20.81
C ALA A 72 -6.99 -22.92 -22.29
N GLU A 73 -8.08 -23.07 -23.05
CA GLU A 73 -8.14 -22.62 -24.44
C GLU A 73 -8.15 -21.10 -24.56
N PHE A 74 -8.84 -20.41 -23.65
CA PHE A 74 -8.87 -18.94 -23.60
C PHE A 74 -7.50 -18.35 -23.24
N LEU A 75 -6.74 -19.04 -22.39
CA LEU A 75 -5.44 -18.60 -21.87
C LEU A 75 -4.25 -18.91 -22.80
N ARG A 76 -4.46 -19.62 -23.92
CA ARG A 76 -3.34 -19.94 -24.82
C ARG A 76 -2.82 -18.68 -25.50
N GLU A 77 -1.51 -18.58 -25.65
CA GLU A 77 -0.85 -17.46 -26.33
C GLU A 77 -1.47 -17.16 -27.70
N GLU A 78 -1.84 -18.21 -28.47
CA GLU A 78 -2.45 -18.07 -29.79
C GLU A 78 -3.80 -17.33 -29.77
N ASN A 79 -4.46 -17.22 -28.61
CA ASN A 79 -5.69 -16.49 -28.44
C ASN A 79 -5.46 -15.01 -28.09
N TRP A 80 -4.23 -14.53 -27.97
CA TRP A 80 -3.93 -13.15 -27.55
C TRP A 80 -3.11 -12.41 -28.60
N VAL A 81 -3.51 -11.18 -28.85
CA VAL A 81 -2.79 -10.28 -29.76
C VAL A 81 -2.32 -9.04 -29.01
N PHE A 82 -1.10 -8.60 -29.32
CA PHE A 82 -0.54 -7.35 -28.82
C PHE A 82 -1.10 -6.18 -29.62
N THR A 83 -1.73 -5.22 -28.94
CA THR A 83 -2.51 -4.13 -29.55
C THR A 83 -1.94 -2.73 -29.26
N ALA A 84 -0.67 -2.60 -28.85
CA ALA A 84 -0.10 -1.27 -28.64
C ALA A 84 -0.05 -0.43 -29.94
N GLY A 85 -0.01 0.89 -29.80
CA GLY A 85 -0.07 1.83 -30.93
C GLY A 85 -1.50 2.07 -31.39
N GLU A 86 -1.78 1.92 -32.69
CA GLU A 86 -3.09 2.23 -33.29
C GLU A 86 -4.22 1.29 -32.82
N GLY A 87 -3.89 0.08 -32.36
CA GLY A 87 -4.87 -0.87 -31.82
C GLY A 87 -5.25 -0.64 -30.36
N MET A 88 -4.64 0.36 -29.70
CA MET A 88 -4.79 0.57 -28.27
C MET A 88 -6.12 1.27 -27.98
N SER A 89 -6.82 0.80 -26.95
CA SER A 89 -8.01 1.46 -26.42
C SER A 89 -7.69 2.19 -25.10
N SER A 90 -8.65 2.93 -24.57
CA SER A 90 -8.54 3.56 -23.25
C SER A 90 -8.81 2.59 -22.08
N GLU A 91 -9.03 1.30 -22.35
CA GLU A 91 -9.33 0.29 -21.34
C GLU A 91 -8.10 -0.04 -20.48
N LEU A 92 -8.15 0.36 -19.21
CA LEU A 92 -7.20 -0.05 -18.18
C LEU A 92 -7.93 -1.04 -17.26
N HIS A 93 -7.73 -2.32 -17.51
CA HIS A 93 -8.52 -3.39 -16.90
C HIS A 93 -8.51 -3.30 -15.37
N GLY A 94 -9.67 -3.02 -14.77
CA GLY A 94 -9.86 -2.92 -13.32
C GLY A 94 -9.34 -1.63 -12.69
N ALA A 95 -8.85 -0.68 -13.49
CA ALA A 95 -8.45 0.63 -13.00
C ALA A 95 -9.59 1.64 -13.19
N THR A 96 -9.92 2.37 -12.14
CA THR A 96 -10.82 3.53 -12.19
C THR A 96 -10.13 4.69 -11.50
N ALA A 97 -10.16 5.88 -12.11
CA ALA A 97 -9.53 7.06 -11.54
C ALA A 97 -10.03 7.31 -10.10
N GLY A 98 -9.10 7.56 -9.18
CA GLY A 98 -9.41 7.77 -7.76
C GLY A 98 -9.79 6.51 -6.96
N HIS A 99 -9.61 5.30 -7.52
CA HIS A 99 -9.92 4.04 -6.85
C HIS A 99 -8.72 3.09 -6.87
N CYS A 100 -8.73 2.10 -5.96
CA CYS A 100 -7.75 1.01 -5.99
C CYS A 100 -7.89 0.17 -7.28
N GLN A 101 -6.79 -0.42 -7.71
CA GLN A 101 -6.77 -1.40 -8.80
C GLN A 101 -7.56 -2.65 -8.39
N GLU A 102 -8.62 -2.95 -9.14
CA GLU A 102 -9.40 -4.18 -8.96
C GLU A 102 -8.81 -5.32 -9.80
N LEU A 103 -8.63 -6.49 -9.19
CA LEU A 103 -8.14 -7.70 -9.86
C LEU A 103 -9.15 -8.82 -9.65
N ASN A 104 -9.58 -9.45 -10.74
CA ASN A 104 -10.57 -10.53 -10.73
C ASN A 104 -10.35 -11.48 -11.91
N GLY A 105 -10.98 -12.66 -11.86
CA GLY A 105 -10.82 -13.70 -12.88
C GLY A 105 -11.34 -13.33 -14.27
N LYS A 106 -12.24 -12.34 -14.38
CA LYS A 106 -12.76 -11.89 -15.68
C LYS A 106 -11.75 -10.99 -16.41
N LEU A 107 -11.21 -10.00 -15.70
CA LEU A 107 -10.31 -9.00 -16.26
C LEU A 107 -8.85 -9.50 -16.31
N HIS A 108 -8.49 -10.38 -15.38
CA HIS A 108 -7.11 -10.86 -15.16
C HIS A 108 -7.04 -12.40 -15.06
N PRO A 109 -7.53 -13.14 -16.07
CA PRO A 109 -7.74 -14.58 -15.94
C PRO A 109 -6.44 -15.38 -15.76
N HIS A 110 -5.31 -14.92 -16.31
CA HIS A 110 -4.00 -15.56 -16.15
C HIS A 110 -3.43 -15.45 -14.72
N LEU A 111 -3.96 -14.54 -13.90
CA LEU A 111 -3.56 -14.49 -12.49
C LEU A 111 -4.05 -15.72 -11.72
N GLU A 112 -5.14 -16.35 -12.19
CA GLU A 112 -5.76 -17.52 -11.54
C GLU A 112 -5.85 -17.34 -10.01
N LEU A 113 -6.41 -16.20 -9.57
CA LEU A 113 -6.32 -15.72 -8.18
C LEU A 113 -6.82 -16.76 -7.15
N GLU A 114 -7.83 -17.55 -7.49
CA GLU A 114 -8.31 -18.65 -6.64
C GLU A 114 -7.22 -19.70 -6.33
N ARG A 115 -6.27 -19.90 -7.25
CA ARG A 115 -5.16 -20.85 -7.11
C ARG A 115 -3.88 -20.20 -6.60
N THR A 116 -3.62 -18.94 -6.97
CA THR A 116 -2.31 -18.30 -6.77
C THR A 116 -2.23 -17.44 -5.51
N MET A 117 -3.37 -17.08 -4.91
CA MET A 117 -3.42 -16.41 -3.61
C MET A 117 -3.13 -17.42 -2.50
N VAL A 118 -2.27 -17.05 -1.56
CA VAL A 118 -1.91 -17.86 -0.40
C VAL A 118 -2.26 -17.14 0.89
N HIS A 119 -2.84 -17.87 1.85
CA HIS A 119 -3.11 -17.32 3.18
C HIS A 119 -1.82 -17.04 3.94
N MET A 120 -1.85 -16.02 4.79
CA MET A 120 -0.84 -15.84 5.82
C MET A 120 -0.79 -17.08 6.72
N PRO A 121 0.40 -17.53 7.17
CA PRO A 121 0.48 -18.56 8.20
C PRO A 121 -0.22 -18.11 9.48
N LYS A 122 -0.34 -19.04 10.43
CA LYS A 122 -0.84 -18.71 11.76
C LYS A 122 0.02 -17.60 12.39
N ILE A 123 -0.63 -16.54 12.82
CA ILE A 123 -0.07 -15.38 13.52
C ILE A 123 -0.59 -15.36 14.96
N LYS A 124 0.17 -14.69 15.83
CA LYS A 124 -0.18 -14.42 17.23
C LYS A 124 0.06 -12.95 17.56
N PRO A 125 -0.47 -12.42 18.68
CA PRO A 125 -0.18 -11.06 19.11
C PRO A 125 1.32 -10.76 19.15
N GLY A 126 1.72 -9.65 18.54
CA GLY A 126 3.11 -9.22 18.43
C GLY A 126 3.83 -9.64 17.14
N ASP A 127 3.27 -10.55 16.35
CA ASP A 127 3.82 -10.85 15.02
C ASP A 127 3.60 -9.66 14.07
N PHE A 128 4.61 -9.32 13.26
CA PHE A 128 4.52 -8.26 12.25
C PHE A 128 4.55 -8.85 10.85
N VAL A 129 3.56 -8.47 10.04
CA VAL A 129 3.44 -8.90 8.64
C VAL A 129 3.66 -7.71 7.74
N ALA A 130 4.50 -7.89 6.72
CA ALA A 130 4.78 -6.88 5.71
C ALA A 130 4.72 -7.49 4.30
N TRP A 131 4.21 -6.73 3.34
CA TRP A 131 4.19 -7.10 1.93
C TRP A 131 4.56 -5.91 1.05
N HIS A 132 5.19 -6.20 -0.08
CA HIS A 132 5.67 -5.16 -1.00
C HIS A 132 4.48 -4.35 -1.55
N ALA A 133 4.68 -3.05 -1.84
CA ALA A 133 3.62 -2.15 -2.29
C ALA A 133 2.83 -2.66 -3.52
N ASP A 134 3.50 -3.36 -4.45
CA ASP A 134 2.86 -3.94 -5.65
C ASP A 134 2.33 -5.36 -5.44
N GLN A 135 2.48 -5.94 -4.25
CA GLN A 135 2.04 -7.31 -4.01
C GLN A 135 0.51 -7.37 -3.94
N ILE A 136 -0.08 -8.18 -4.82
CA ILE A 136 -1.52 -8.44 -4.79
C ILE A 136 -1.86 -9.04 -3.44
N HIS A 137 -2.90 -8.52 -2.82
CA HIS A 137 -3.38 -8.98 -1.53
C HIS A 137 -4.90 -8.86 -1.45
N ALA A 138 -5.51 -9.66 -0.60
CA ALA A 138 -6.94 -9.66 -0.32
C ALA A 138 -7.16 -10.03 1.15
N VAL A 139 -8.29 -9.63 1.70
CA VAL A 139 -8.74 -10.17 3.00
C VAL A 139 -9.54 -11.43 2.72
N ASP A 140 -9.39 -12.42 3.60
CA ASP A 140 -10.19 -13.64 3.55
C ASP A 140 -11.68 -13.29 3.62
N MET A 141 -12.46 -13.82 2.68
CA MET A 141 -13.90 -13.60 2.64
C MET A 141 -14.64 -14.38 3.73
N VAL A 142 -13.93 -15.31 4.40
CA VAL A 142 -14.47 -16.18 5.44
C VAL A 142 -13.71 -15.95 6.75
N HIS A 143 -14.46 -15.92 7.85
CA HIS A 143 -13.92 -15.97 9.21
C HIS A 143 -14.53 -17.13 9.99
N GLU A 144 -13.84 -18.27 9.98
CA GLU A 144 -14.19 -19.49 10.74
C GLU A 144 -13.48 -19.56 12.10
N GLY A 145 -12.69 -18.54 12.43
CA GLY A 145 -12.02 -18.42 13.73
C GLY A 145 -13.00 -18.23 14.88
N LYS A 146 -12.56 -18.54 16.10
CA LYS A 146 -13.38 -18.41 17.32
C LYS A 146 -13.25 -17.07 18.03
N GLY A 147 -12.35 -16.21 17.59
CA GLY A 147 -12.07 -14.90 18.19
C GLY A 147 -11.89 -13.85 17.11
N ASP A 148 -11.62 -12.61 17.52
CA ASP A 148 -11.44 -11.50 16.59
C ASP A 148 -10.15 -11.66 15.76
N SER A 149 -10.18 -11.15 14.52
CA SER A 149 -9.00 -10.93 13.69
C SER A 149 -8.66 -9.43 13.76
N SER A 150 -7.78 -9.05 14.69
CA SER A 150 -7.47 -7.66 15.02
C SER A 150 -6.01 -7.34 14.71
N VAL A 151 -5.79 -6.24 14.00
CA VAL A 151 -4.46 -5.79 13.58
C VAL A 151 -4.32 -4.28 13.71
N LEU A 152 -3.08 -3.80 13.87
CA LEU A 152 -2.73 -2.38 13.80
C LEU A 152 -1.92 -2.12 12.53
N TYR A 153 -2.44 -1.32 11.59
CA TYR A 153 -1.74 -1.00 10.35
C TYR A 153 -0.54 -0.07 10.60
N ILE A 154 0.65 -0.53 10.25
CA ILE A 154 1.91 0.22 10.39
C ILE A 154 2.75 -0.05 9.13
N PRO A 155 2.75 0.85 8.14
CA PRO A 155 3.53 0.67 6.92
C PRO A 155 5.01 1.01 7.11
N VAL A 156 5.84 0.63 6.14
CA VAL A 156 7.24 1.06 6.03
C VAL A 156 7.35 2.21 5.04
N CYS A 157 7.47 3.43 5.56
CA CYS A 157 7.58 4.67 4.79
C CYS A 157 9.01 5.24 4.91
N PRO A 158 9.85 5.18 3.86
CA PRO A 158 11.17 5.81 3.90
C PRO A 158 11.06 7.33 3.88
N LEU A 159 12.12 8.03 4.28
CA LEU A 159 12.20 9.47 4.10
C LEU A 159 12.28 9.80 2.60
N THR A 160 11.34 10.63 2.14
CA THR A 160 11.29 11.22 0.79
C THR A 160 10.66 12.61 0.90
N ASP A 161 10.85 13.48 -0.09
CA ASP A 161 10.23 14.82 -0.05
C ASP A 161 8.69 14.70 0.10
N GLN A 162 8.05 13.79 -0.64
CA GLN A 162 6.60 13.53 -0.55
C GLN A 162 6.17 13.05 0.84
N ASN A 163 6.92 12.12 1.44
CA ASN A 163 6.59 11.60 2.78
C ASN A 163 6.77 12.67 3.87
N VAL A 164 7.74 13.58 3.71
CA VAL A 164 7.91 14.71 4.63
C VAL A 164 6.74 15.69 4.55
N TRP A 165 6.22 15.96 3.34
CA TRP A 165 5.03 16.81 3.16
C TRP A 165 3.79 16.22 3.83
N TYR A 166 3.64 14.90 3.80
CA TYR A 166 2.59 14.21 4.56
C TYR A 166 2.86 14.26 6.07
N LEU A 167 4.09 13.94 6.50
CA LEU A 167 4.46 13.87 7.91
C LEU A 167 4.17 15.18 8.65
N LYS A 168 4.45 16.34 8.05
CA LYS A 168 4.14 17.65 8.64
C LYS A 168 2.65 17.81 8.96
N ARG A 169 1.78 17.47 8.00
CA ARG A 169 0.31 17.53 8.17
C ARG A 169 -0.19 16.47 9.14
N GLN A 170 0.40 15.27 9.12
CA GLN A 170 0.11 14.21 10.10
C GLN A 170 0.44 14.66 11.52
N ARG A 171 1.58 15.32 11.73
CA ARG A 171 1.97 15.88 13.03
C ARG A 171 0.95 16.89 13.54
N GLU A 172 0.52 17.81 12.69
CA GLU A 172 -0.50 18.82 13.02
C GLU A 172 -1.83 18.13 13.42
N ALA A 173 -2.30 17.18 12.61
CA ALA A 173 -3.50 16.39 12.91
C ALA A 173 -3.38 15.61 14.23
N PHE A 174 -2.24 14.99 14.49
CA PHE A 174 -1.97 14.27 15.75
C PHE A 174 -2.07 15.18 16.97
N LEU A 175 -1.46 16.36 16.93
CA LEU A 175 -1.50 17.32 18.04
C LEU A 175 -2.94 17.78 18.32
N GLU A 176 -3.70 18.04 17.26
CA GLU A 176 -5.10 18.47 17.35
C GLU A 176 -6.10 17.32 17.64
N GLY A 177 -5.67 16.06 17.53
CA GLY A 177 -6.54 14.88 17.66
C GLY A 177 -7.49 14.69 16.47
N LEU A 178 -7.13 15.19 15.29
CA LEU A 178 -7.90 15.05 14.06
C LEU A 178 -7.51 13.77 13.31
N PRO A 179 -8.36 13.26 12.39
CA PRO A 179 -7.99 12.17 11.50
C PRO A 179 -6.76 12.55 10.65
N GLY A 180 -5.96 11.54 10.28
CA GLY A 180 -4.81 11.75 9.41
C GLY A 180 -5.21 12.33 8.04
N PRO A 181 -4.29 13.02 7.32
CA PRO A 181 -4.65 13.80 6.13
C PRO A 181 -5.30 13.03 4.96
N ASP A 182 -5.04 11.72 4.85
CA ASP A 182 -5.60 10.87 3.78
C ASP A 182 -6.93 10.20 4.19
N PHE A 183 -7.34 10.35 5.45
CA PHE A 183 -8.59 9.76 5.95
C PHE A 183 -9.75 10.75 5.82
N PRO A 184 -11.00 10.25 5.75
CA PRO A 184 -12.17 11.12 5.82
C PRO A 184 -12.07 12.07 7.03
N GLY A 185 -12.27 13.36 6.77
CA GLY A 185 -12.18 14.39 7.80
C GLY A 185 -13.26 14.26 8.89
N GLY A 186 -13.20 15.15 9.88
CA GLY A 186 -14.11 15.18 11.00
C GLY A 186 -13.40 15.62 12.27
N LYS A 187 -14.05 15.43 13.41
CA LYS A 187 -13.46 15.80 14.72
C LYS A 187 -12.44 14.78 15.24
N GLY A 188 -12.35 13.61 14.60
CA GLY A 188 -11.45 12.54 14.99
C GLY A 188 -11.57 12.17 16.46
N GLU A 189 -10.43 12.04 17.11
CA GLU A 189 -10.30 11.63 18.50
C GLU A 189 -10.19 12.81 19.47
N ARG A 190 -10.31 14.06 19.00
CA ARG A 190 -10.00 15.28 19.76
C ARG A 190 -10.63 15.37 21.15
N ASP A 191 -11.85 14.86 21.31
CA ASP A 191 -12.65 14.92 22.55
C ASP A 191 -12.57 13.63 23.38
N HIS A 192 -11.79 12.63 22.95
CA HIS A 192 -11.74 11.34 23.64
C HIS A 192 -10.91 11.43 24.91
N VAL A 193 -11.48 10.90 26.00
CA VAL A 193 -10.78 10.75 27.27
C VAL A 193 -9.66 9.72 27.11
N GLY A 194 -8.45 10.05 27.56
CA GLY A 194 -7.30 9.14 27.52
C GLY A 194 -6.56 9.10 26.18
N ARG A 195 -6.89 9.99 25.23
CA ARG A 195 -6.09 10.14 24.00
C ARG A 195 -4.63 10.50 24.36
N PRO A 196 -3.62 9.76 23.87
CA PRO A 196 -2.23 10.11 24.10
C PRO A 196 -1.86 11.41 23.38
N GLY A 197 -1.15 12.30 24.07
CA GLY A 197 -0.54 13.50 23.51
C GLY A 197 0.90 13.27 23.08
N GLU A 198 1.62 14.34 22.74
CA GLU A 198 3.04 14.27 22.37
C GLU A 198 3.95 13.78 23.51
N ASP A 199 3.48 13.88 24.75
CA ASP A 199 4.15 13.40 25.97
C ASP A 199 4.24 11.87 26.03
N ALA A 200 3.32 11.16 25.37
CA ALA A 200 3.40 9.72 25.20
C ALA A 200 4.50 9.28 24.22
N ILE A 201 5.01 10.21 23.38
CA ILE A 201 6.07 9.94 22.41
C ILE A 201 7.42 10.30 23.03
N VAL A 202 7.99 9.36 23.78
CA VAL A 202 9.17 9.60 24.61
C VAL A 202 10.50 9.27 23.93
N ALA A 203 10.53 8.26 23.04
CA ALA A 203 11.78 7.83 22.41
C ALA A 203 12.22 8.83 21.33
N PRO A 204 13.49 9.28 21.29
CA PRO A 204 13.95 10.25 20.29
C PRO A 204 13.68 9.83 18.84
N GLU A 205 13.85 8.54 18.53
CA GLU A 205 13.58 7.98 17.21
C GLU A 205 12.10 8.07 16.85
N ALA A 206 11.21 7.82 17.82
CA ALA A 206 9.76 7.94 17.63
C ALA A 206 9.34 9.40 17.45
N ARG A 207 9.94 10.33 18.22
CA ARG A 207 9.69 11.77 18.09
C ARG A 207 10.09 12.27 16.70
N ARG A 208 11.24 11.84 16.19
CA ARG A 208 11.68 12.12 14.81
C ARG A 208 10.74 11.51 13.77
N ALA A 209 10.33 10.26 13.93
CA ALA A 209 9.38 9.59 13.03
C ALA A 209 8.00 10.26 13.00
N MET A 210 7.61 10.95 14.09
CA MET A 210 6.38 11.74 14.20
C MET A 210 6.57 13.23 13.81
N GLY A 211 7.77 13.64 13.37
CA GLY A 211 8.07 15.02 13.01
C GLY A 211 8.09 16.00 14.20
N LEU A 212 8.14 15.49 15.43
CA LEU A 212 8.17 16.26 16.68
C LEU A 212 9.59 16.72 17.06
N GLU A 213 10.61 16.16 16.41
CA GLU A 213 12.01 16.55 16.57
C GLU A 213 12.74 16.57 15.23
N ALA A 214 13.82 17.34 15.16
CA ALA A 214 14.71 17.39 14.01
C ALA A 214 15.32 16.02 13.71
N LEU A 215 15.33 15.66 12.42
CA LEU A 215 16.04 14.49 11.92
C LEU A 215 17.54 14.68 12.12
N GLN A 216 18.22 13.61 12.50
CA GLN A 216 19.68 13.63 12.59
C GLN A 216 20.27 13.67 11.19
N VAL A 217 21.08 14.69 10.89
CA VAL A 217 21.81 14.78 9.63
C VAL A 217 23.07 13.89 9.70
N ALA A 218 22.83 12.58 9.81
CA ALA A 218 23.85 11.54 9.85
C ALA A 218 23.59 10.60 8.66
N GLY A 219 24.35 10.78 7.58
CA GLY A 219 24.20 10.00 6.35
C GLY A 219 25.51 10.00 5.57
N GLU A 220 25.83 8.88 4.93
CA GLU A 220 27.09 8.69 4.19
C GLU A 220 27.02 9.33 2.80
N GLY A 221 25.83 9.38 2.20
CA GLY A 221 25.58 9.96 0.87
C GLY A 221 25.25 11.45 0.88
N GLU A 222 25.70 12.17 -0.16
CA GLU A 222 25.36 13.59 -0.34
C GLU A 222 23.85 13.80 -0.54
N GLY A 223 23.20 12.94 -1.32
CA GLY A 223 21.75 13.00 -1.55
C GLY A 223 20.92 12.80 -0.28
N GLU A 224 21.31 11.85 0.57
CA GLU A 224 20.68 11.59 1.87
C GLU A 224 20.81 12.80 2.81
N ARG A 225 22.04 13.34 2.95
CA ARG A 225 22.26 14.54 3.77
C ARG A 225 21.48 15.75 3.25
N ALA A 226 21.39 15.93 1.95
CA ALA A 226 20.61 17.01 1.35
C ALA A 226 19.11 16.84 1.63
N LEU A 227 18.59 15.61 1.52
CA LEU A 227 17.20 15.31 1.86
C LEU A 227 16.90 15.58 3.34
N LEU A 228 17.76 15.11 4.26
CA LEU A 228 17.59 15.33 5.70
C LEU A 228 17.54 16.82 6.06
N LYS A 229 18.42 17.63 5.46
CA LYS A 229 18.44 19.09 5.66
C LYS A 229 17.15 19.75 5.18
N ARG A 230 16.75 19.49 3.92
CA ARG A 230 15.51 20.04 3.36
C ARG A 230 14.28 19.58 4.14
N ALA A 231 14.29 18.34 4.65
CA ALA A 231 13.21 17.80 5.45
C ALA A 231 13.05 18.56 6.77
N ASN A 232 14.15 18.81 7.48
CA ASN A 232 14.16 19.63 8.69
C ASN A 232 13.67 21.05 8.41
N GLU A 233 14.22 21.71 7.39
CA GLU A 233 13.79 23.06 6.98
C GLU A 233 12.28 23.12 6.71
N TYR A 234 11.74 22.13 5.98
CA TYR A 234 10.31 22.05 5.68
C TYR A 234 9.43 21.83 6.93
N MET A 235 9.90 21.00 7.87
CA MET A 235 9.21 20.71 9.13
C MET A 235 9.35 21.82 10.18
N GLY A 236 10.24 22.78 9.96
CA GLY A 236 10.46 23.96 10.81
C GLY A 236 11.59 23.81 11.85
N PHE A 237 12.60 22.98 11.56
CA PHE A 237 13.79 22.76 12.40
C PHE A 237 15.05 23.39 11.80
#